data_AF-A0A915NZS3-F1
#
_entry.id   AF-A0A915NZS3-F1
#
_cell.length_a   1.000
_cell.length_b   1.000
_cell.length_c   1.000
_cell.angle_alpha   90.00
_cell.angle_beta   90.00
_cell.angle_gamma   90.00
#
_symmetry.space_group_name_H-M   'P 1'
#
loop_
_entity.id
_entity.type
_entity.pdbx_description
1 polymer ?
#
loop_
_entity_poly.entity_id
_entity_poly.type
_entity_poly.pdbx_seq_one_letter_code
_entity_poly.pdbx_strand_id
1 'polypeptide(L)'
;MKFIIIISIIFLLPLLSLALNHEGAAFCKFPKPTSTQTITKTLTIVKNTDFKMKRIIFNGKENTCRKNIPGWTNNWDHAIIVENGVTISNLILGESPIGTSSDIICKGSCTLKNVL
;
A
#
# COMPACT_ATOMS: atom_id res chain seq x y z
N MET A 1 -50.55 -2.82 22.35
CA MET A 1 -49.55 -1.96 21.68
C MET A 1 -48.10 -2.43 21.86
N LYS A 2 -47.83 -3.75 21.91
CA LYS A 2 -46.46 -4.32 22.05
C LYS A 2 -46.06 -5.26 20.89
N PHE A 3 -47.02 -5.71 20.08
CA PHE A 3 -46.79 -6.66 19.00
C PHE A 3 -46.39 -6.03 17.65
N ILE A 4 -46.61 -4.72 17.47
CA ILE A 4 -46.32 -4.04 16.20
C ILE A 4 -44.81 -3.72 16.06
N ILE A 5 -44.08 -3.59 17.18
CA ILE A 5 -42.67 -3.17 17.17
C ILE A 5 -41.72 -4.31 16.74
N ILE A 6 -42.12 -5.58 16.90
CA ILE A 6 -41.26 -6.73 16.60
C ILE A 6 -41.17 -6.99 15.09
N ILE A 7 -42.22 -6.68 14.32
CA ILE A 7 -42.28 -6.94 12.88
C ILE A 7 -41.37 -5.99 12.09
N SER A 8 -41.19 -4.75 12.57
CA SER A 8 -40.37 -3.73 11.88
C SER A 8 -38.87 -3.98 11.96
N ILE A 9 -38.39 -4.79 12.93
CA ILE A 9 -36.94 -5.04 13.11
C ILE A 9 -36.46 -6.17 12.19
N ILE A 10 -37.32 -7.13 11.87
CA ILE A 10 -36.96 -8.32 11.07
C ILE A 10 -36.75 -7.96 9.59
N PHE A 11 -37.38 -6.89 9.09
CA PHE A 11 -37.23 -6.43 7.71
C PHE A 11 -35.95 -5.61 7.42
N LEU A 12 -35.20 -5.20 8.46
CA LEU A 12 -33.99 -4.39 8.31
C LEU A 12 -32.69 -5.23 8.24
N LEU A 13 -32.75 -6.53 8.53
CA LEU A 13 -31.57 -7.41 8.55
C LEU A 13 -31.01 -7.87 7.19
N PRO A 14 -31.76 -7.96 6.05
CA PRO A 14 -31.18 -8.57 4.84
C PRO A 14 -30.28 -7.60 4.06
N LEU A 15 -30.18 -6.33 4.44
CA LEU A 15 -29.35 -5.33 3.75
C LEU A 15 -27.88 -5.34 4.18
N LEU A 16 -27.54 -5.92 5.32
CA LEU A 16 -26.15 -5.97 5.83
C LEU A 16 -25.31 -7.08 5.17
N SER A 17 -25.93 -8.13 4.63
CA SER A 17 -25.20 -9.26 4.02
C SER A 17 -24.73 -8.98 2.59
N LEU A 18 -25.27 -7.96 1.92
CA LEU A 18 -24.89 -7.61 0.54
C LEU A 18 -23.55 -6.84 0.45
N ALA A 19 -22.99 -6.42 1.59
CA ALA A 19 -21.71 -5.71 1.65
C ALA A 19 -20.49 -6.62 1.86
N LEU A 20 -20.69 -7.90 2.23
CA LEU A 20 -19.61 -8.87 2.32
C LEU A 20 -19.41 -9.54 0.95
N ASN A 21 -18.50 -9.00 0.15
CA ASN A 21 -17.91 -9.76 -0.94
C ASN A 21 -17.08 -10.91 -0.35
N HIS A 22 -17.69 -12.10 -0.21
CA HIS A 22 -17.05 -13.32 0.28
C HIS A 22 -16.01 -13.90 -0.69
N GLU A 23 -16.01 -13.47 -1.95
CA GLU A 23 -15.04 -13.92 -2.95
C GLU A 23 -13.70 -13.18 -2.83
N GLY A 24 -13.63 -12.15 -1.97
CA GLY A 24 -12.50 -11.22 -1.95
C GLY A 24 -12.35 -10.54 -3.31
N ALA A 25 -11.38 -9.62 -3.43
CA ALA A 25 -10.94 -9.27 -4.78
C ALA A 25 -10.18 -10.50 -5.34
N ALA A 26 -10.63 -11.01 -6.48
CA ALA A 26 -9.95 -12.09 -7.20
C ALA A 26 -8.60 -11.58 -7.74
N PHE A 27 -7.59 -11.46 -6.87
CA PHE A 27 -6.21 -11.12 -7.22
C PHE A 27 -5.46 -12.30 -7.87
N CYS A 28 -6.14 -13.16 -8.63
CA CYS A 28 -5.53 -14.35 -9.22
C CYS A 28 -4.50 -14.01 -10.31
N LYS A 29 -4.45 -12.76 -10.77
CA LYS A 29 -3.49 -12.26 -11.77
C LYS A 29 -2.84 -10.98 -11.26
N PHE A 30 -1.87 -11.11 -10.37
CA PHE A 30 -0.94 -10.01 -10.09
C PHE A 30 -0.19 -9.65 -11.38
N PRO A 31 -0.07 -8.35 -11.71
CA PRO A 31 0.65 -7.94 -12.90
C PRO A 31 2.11 -8.37 -12.79
N LYS A 32 2.64 -8.98 -13.86
CA LYS A 32 4.06 -9.31 -13.94
C LYS A 32 4.86 -8.03 -14.11
N PRO A 33 5.99 -7.86 -13.40
CA PRO A 33 6.81 -6.69 -13.59
C PRO A 33 7.40 -6.65 -14.99
N THR A 34 7.41 -5.49 -15.63
CA THR A 34 8.03 -5.30 -16.95
C THR A 34 9.55 -5.33 -16.88
N SER A 35 10.10 -4.94 -15.74
CA SER A 35 11.53 -4.99 -15.41
C SER A 35 11.70 -4.96 -13.90
N THR A 36 12.87 -5.38 -13.43
CA THR A 36 13.25 -5.26 -12.01
C THR A 36 14.50 -4.40 -11.90
N GLN A 37 14.48 -3.45 -10.95
CA GLN A 37 15.61 -2.60 -10.62
C GLN A 37 15.86 -2.67 -9.12
N THR A 38 17.08 -3.01 -8.72
CA THR A 38 17.50 -2.92 -7.33
C THR A 38 18.13 -1.57 -7.06
N ILE A 39 17.71 -0.90 -5.99
CA ILE A 39 18.24 0.38 -5.53
C ILE A 39 18.80 0.22 -4.12
N THR A 40 19.89 0.92 -3.79
CA THR A 40 20.50 0.89 -2.45
C THR A 40 20.34 2.21 -1.68
N LYS A 41 19.69 3.18 -2.31
CA LYS A 41 19.41 4.52 -1.76
C LYS A 41 17.97 4.89 -2.07
N THR A 42 17.37 5.69 -1.18
CA THR A 42 16.02 6.23 -1.35
C THR A 42 15.88 6.93 -2.69
N LEU A 43 14.80 6.62 -3.41
CA LEU A 43 14.46 7.26 -4.67
C LEU A 43 13.53 8.45 -4.42
N THR A 44 14.00 9.67 -4.66
CA THR A 44 13.18 10.88 -4.56
C THR A 44 12.51 11.19 -5.88
N ILE A 45 11.18 11.27 -5.90
CA ILE A 45 10.35 11.54 -7.07
C ILE A 45 9.78 12.95 -6.96
N VAL A 46 10.30 13.84 -7.81
CA VAL A 46 9.99 15.27 -7.81
C VAL A 46 8.95 15.67 -8.87
N LYS A 47 8.52 14.73 -9.72
CA LYS A 47 7.55 14.97 -10.80
C LYS A 47 6.73 13.73 -11.09
N ASN A 48 5.58 13.92 -11.73
CA ASN A 48 4.68 12.84 -12.11
C ASN A 48 5.44 11.75 -12.89
N THR A 49 5.33 10.51 -12.41
CA THR A 49 6.13 9.40 -12.93
C THR A 49 5.27 8.14 -13.09
N ASP A 50 5.28 7.60 -14.30
CA ASP A 50 4.75 6.27 -14.61
C ASP A 50 5.91 5.27 -14.67
N PHE A 51 5.91 4.31 -13.74
CA PHE A 51 6.92 3.26 -13.66
C PHE A 51 6.67 2.12 -14.65
N LYS A 52 5.56 2.14 -15.40
CA LYS A 52 5.22 1.15 -16.43
C LYS A 52 5.29 -0.29 -15.92
N MET A 53 4.75 -0.54 -14.74
CA MET A 53 4.81 -1.80 -13.99
C MET A 53 6.25 -2.29 -13.69
N LYS A 54 7.22 -1.37 -13.56
CA LYS A 54 8.57 -1.73 -13.09
C LYS A 54 8.53 -2.13 -11.62
N ARG A 55 9.28 -3.17 -11.27
CA ARG A 55 9.58 -3.56 -9.89
C ARG A 55 10.81 -2.85 -9.38
N ILE A 56 10.68 -2.11 -8.29
CA ILE A 56 11.80 -1.54 -7.54
C ILE A 56 12.01 -2.40 -6.30
N ILE A 57 13.21 -2.97 -6.17
CA ILE A 57 13.64 -3.67 -4.96
C ILE A 57 14.54 -2.72 -4.20
N PHE A 58 14.12 -2.30 -3.01
CA PHE A 58 15.00 -1.58 -2.11
C PHE A 58 15.92 -2.55 -1.39
N ASN A 59 17.22 -2.33 -1.54
CA ASN A 59 18.29 -3.07 -0.90
C ASN A 59 18.95 -2.23 0.18
N GLY A 60 18.19 -2.05 1.27
CA GLY A 60 18.66 -1.41 2.48
C GLY A 60 19.35 -2.39 3.42
N LYS A 61 19.70 -1.90 4.61
CA LYS A 61 20.22 -2.76 5.67
C LYS A 61 19.11 -3.66 6.21
N GLU A 62 19.47 -4.89 6.59
CA GLU A 62 18.57 -5.80 7.28
C GLU A 62 18.05 -5.13 8.57
N ASN A 63 16.80 -5.41 8.95
CA ASN A 63 16.16 -4.89 10.17
C ASN A 63 15.86 -3.38 10.20
N THR A 64 15.83 -2.70 9.05
CA THR A 64 15.32 -1.32 8.98
C THR A 64 13.80 -1.24 9.03
N CYS A 65 13.07 -2.33 8.77
CA CYS A 65 11.63 -2.41 8.98
C CYS A 65 11.32 -3.09 10.33
N ARG A 66 11.28 -2.33 11.44
CA ARG A 66 10.94 -2.87 12.77
C ARG A 66 9.91 -2.00 13.50
N LYS A 67 8.70 -2.54 13.65
CA LYS A 67 7.53 -1.85 14.22
C LYS A 67 7.58 -1.63 15.75
N ASN A 68 8.43 -2.34 16.50
CA ASN A 68 8.27 -2.49 17.96
C ASN A 68 9.57 -2.35 18.78
N ILE A 69 10.38 -1.31 18.57
CA ILE A 69 11.50 -1.01 19.47
C ILE A 69 11.17 0.26 20.27
N PRO A 70 11.09 0.20 21.62
CA PRO A 70 10.96 1.40 22.44
C PRO A 70 12.19 2.31 22.25
N GLY A 71 11.97 3.57 21.86
CA GLY A 71 13.04 4.53 21.54
C GLY A 71 13.45 4.57 20.06
N TRP A 72 12.70 3.94 19.17
CA TRP A 72 13.01 3.91 17.74
C TRP A 72 12.84 5.31 17.10
N THR A 73 13.93 5.82 16.54
CA THR A 73 14.03 7.16 15.96
C THR A 73 13.57 7.17 14.50
N ASN A 74 12.99 8.30 14.09
CA ASN A 74 12.36 8.57 12.79
C ASN A 74 13.28 8.51 11.55
N ASN A 75 14.41 7.78 11.59
CA ASN A 75 15.47 7.81 10.58
C ASN A 75 15.72 6.42 9.96
N TRP A 76 14.66 5.72 9.55
CA TRP A 76 14.82 4.54 8.71
C TRP A 76 14.82 4.95 7.24
N ASP A 77 15.65 4.28 6.43
CA ASP A 77 15.70 4.58 5.01
C ASP A 77 14.38 4.23 4.35
N HIS A 78 13.83 5.17 3.57
CA HIS A 78 12.60 4.93 2.80
C HIS A 78 12.95 4.39 1.42
N ALA A 79 12.14 3.50 0.86
CA ALA A 79 12.39 3.04 -0.51
C ALA A 79 12.16 4.20 -1.50
N ILE A 80 11.06 4.93 -1.35
CA ILE A 80 10.69 6.05 -2.22
C ILE A 80 10.17 7.24 -1.39
N ILE A 81 10.59 8.45 -1.75
CA ILE A 81 10.00 9.70 -1.26
C ILE A 81 9.36 10.44 -2.45
N VAL A 82 8.11 10.86 -2.30
CA VAL A 82 7.32 11.57 -3.30
C VAL A 82 7.08 13.00 -2.82
N GLU A 83 7.44 13.97 -3.64
CA GLU A 83 7.23 15.39 -3.33
C GLU A 83 5.74 15.77 -3.34
N ASN A 84 5.41 16.90 -2.70
CA ASN A 84 4.04 17.40 -2.64
C ASN A 84 3.46 17.68 -4.06
N GLY A 85 2.23 17.26 -4.28
CA GLY A 85 1.50 17.36 -5.55
C GLY A 85 1.85 16.29 -6.58
N VAL A 86 2.78 15.37 -6.29
CA VAL A 86 3.28 14.41 -7.28
C VAL A 86 2.45 13.13 -7.32
N THR A 87 2.23 12.63 -8.54
CA THR A 87 1.62 11.32 -8.81
C THR A 87 2.69 10.31 -9.20
N ILE A 88 2.69 9.14 -8.57
CA ILE A 88 3.38 7.96 -9.09
C ILE A 88 2.37 6.91 -9.53
N SER A 89 2.72 6.15 -10.57
CA SER A 89 1.82 5.12 -11.08
C SER A 89 2.51 3.88 -11.60
N ASN A 90 1.77 2.76 -11.60
CA ASN A 90 2.18 1.47 -12.17
C ASN A 90 3.53 1.02 -11.62
N LEU A 91 3.65 0.94 -10.31
CA LEU A 91 4.87 0.58 -9.59
C LEU A 91 4.65 -0.72 -8.83
N ILE A 92 5.65 -1.59 -8.81
CA ILE A 92 5.70 -2.73 -7.89
C ILE A 92 6.87 -2.51 -6.93
N LEU A 93 6.63 -2.59 -5.63
CA LEU A 93 7.66 -2.49 -4.61
C LEU A 93 8.04 -3.87 -4.08
N GLY A 94 9.29 -3.95 -3.63
CA GLY A 94 9.81 -5.13 -2.96
C GLY A 94 11.00 -4.76 -2.09
N GLU A 95 11.33 -5.68 -1.20
CA GLU A 95 12.44 -5.57 -0.27
C GLU A 95 13.45 -6.69 -0.49
N SER A 96 14.72 -6.43 -0.20
CA SER A 96 15.79 -7.43 -0.13
C SER A 96 16.97 -6.87 0.67
N PRO A 97 17.46 -7.45 1.76
CA PRO A 97 16.98 -8.68 2.38
C PRO A 97 15.61 -8.48 3.04
N ILE A 98 14.94 -9.59 3.36
CA ILE A 98 13.69 -9.57 4.12
C ILE A 98 13.88 -8.74 5.39
N GLY A 99 12.93 -7.86 5.71
CA GLY A 99 13.01 -6.97 6.86
C GLY A 99 13.76 -5.65 6.61
N THR A 100 14.04 -5.31 5.34
CA THR A 100 14.41 -3.95 4.94
C THR A 100 13.18 -3.11 4.56
N SER A 101 13.35 -1.82 4.28
CA SER A 101 12.22 -0.95 3.93
C SER A 101 11.66 -1.26 2.55
N SER A 102 10.35 -1.15 2.40
CA SER A 102 9.63 -1.20 1.12
C SER A 102 8.54 -0.13 1.06
N ASP A 103 8.71 0.98 1.78
CA ASP A 103 7.69 2.01 1.95
C ASP A 103 7.79 3.19 0.96
N ILE A 104 6.69 3.92 0.85
CA ILE A 104 6.60 5.19 0.13
C ILE A 104 6.20 6.27 1.13
N ILE A 105 7.01 7.32 1.22
CA ILE A 105 6.65 8.54 1.95
C ILE A 105 6.22 9.62 0.98
N CYS A 106 5.12 10.29 1.29
CA CYS A 106 4.70 11.51 0.64
C CYS A 106 4.97 12.72 1.55
N LYS A 107 5.74 13.69 1.05
CA LYS A 107 6.05 14.94 1.79
C LYS A 107 4.87 15.90 1.93
N GLY A 108 3.76 15.60 1.26
CA GLY A 108 2.52 16.35 1.27
C GLY A 108 1.44 15.54 0.56
N SER A 109 0.50 16.22 -0.09
CA SER A 109 -0.48 15.55 -0.94
C SER A 109 0.25 14.80 -2.07
N CYS A 110 -0.09 13.54 -2.31
CA CYS A 110 0.45 12.76 -3.41
C CYS A 110 -0.63 11.81 -3.94
N THR A 111 -0.45 11.30 -5.15
CA THR A 111 -1.34 10.26 -5.70
C THR A 111 -0.54 9.00 -6.00
N LEU A 112 -0.97 7.89 -5.41
CA LEU A 112 -0.45 6.55 -5.72
C LEU A 112 -1.49 5.83 -6.58
N LYS A 113 -1.19 5.59 -7.86
CA LYS A 113 -2.13 4.96 -8.79
C LYS A 113 -1.59 3.61 -9.27
N ASN A 114 -2.29 2.52 -8.94
CA ASN A 114 -1.87 1.17 -9.33
C ASN A 114 -0.44 0.87 -8.84
N VAL A 115 -0.24 0.98 -7.52
CA VAL A 115 1.01 0.65 -6.82
C VAL A 115 0.78 -0.63 -6.02
N LEU A 116 1.70 -1.58 -6.14
CA LEU A 116 1.63 -2.91 -5.54
C LEU A 116 2.83 -3.18 -4.62
#